data_AF-A0A2M8HLT5-F1
#
_entry.id   AF-A0A2M8HLT5-F1
#
_cell.length_a   1.000
_cell.length_b   1.000
_cell.length_c   1.000
_cell.angle_alpha   90.00
_cell.angle_beta   90.00
_cell.angle_gamma   90.00
#
_symmetry.space_group_name_H-M   'P 1'
#
loop_
_entity.id
_entity.type
_entity.pdbx_description
1 polymer ?
#
loop_
_entity_poly.entity_id
_entity_poly.type
_entity_poly.pdbx_seq_one_letter_code
_entity_poly.pdbx_strand_id
1 'polypeptide(L)'
;MKRRILISLILGSAFLLTADISAKCFNFSKAKDVSICVDGNDNKARGIAKAACKQNTGSDCGNVTGYSGSSCNSGKVQCVDASGKNQKKISVD
;
A
#
# COMPACT_ATOMS: atom_id res chain seq x y z
N MET A 1 31.73 42.89 -30.45
CA MET A 1 30.87 43.06 -29.27
C MET A 1 29.48 42.48 -29.54
N LYS A 2 28.92 41.75 -28.55
CA LYS A 2 27.49 41.41 -28.35
C LYS A 2 26.92 40.19 -29.11
N ARG A 3 27.20 38.99 -28.57
CA ARG A 3 26.31 37.83 -28.67
C ARG A 3 25.06 38.10 -27.80
N ARG A 4 23.86 38.06 -28.37
CA ARG A 4 22.61 38.10 -27.60
C ARG A 4 22.06 36.68 -27.50
N ILE A 5 22.34 36.04 -26.38
CA ILE A 5 21.73 34.79 -25.96
C ILE A 5 20.37 35.17 -25.36
N LEU A 6 19.28 34.84 -26.04
CA LEU A 6 17.93 34.90 -25.47
C LEU A 6 17.47 33.46 -25.23
N ILE A 7 17.82 32.94 -24.06
CA ILE A 7 17.27 31.68 -23.55
C ILE A 7 16.02 32.09 -22.77
N SER A 8 14.85 31.96 -23.41
CA SER A 8 13.56 32.07 -22.73
C SER A 8 13.41 30.90 -21.77
N LEU A 9 13.54 31.18 -20.48
CA LEU A 9 13.30 30.26 -19.37
C LEU A 9 11.79 30.00 -19.28
N ILE A 10 11.32 28.91 -19.88
CA ILE A 10 9.96 28.40 -19.67
C ILE A 10 9.96 27.79 -18.26
N LEU A 11 9.61 28.60 -17.26
CA LEU A 11 9.25 28.12 -15.92
C LEU A 11 7.87 27.45 -16.00
N GLY A 12 7.85 26.24 -16.59
CA GLY A 12 6.76 25.32 -16.45
C GLY A 12 6.71 24.84 -15.01
N SER A 13 5.78 25.37 -14.23
CA SER A 13 5.39 24.89 -12.93
C SER A 13 4.91 23.44 -13.05
N ALA A 14 5.84 22.50 -12.92
CA ALA A 14 5.54 21.11 -12.66
C ALA A 14 4.91 21.02 -11.27
N PHE A 15 3.59 21.21 -11.22
CA PHE A 15 2.76 20.70 -10.13
C PHE A 15 2.97 19.19 -10.09
N LEU A 16 3.91 18.75 -9.24
CA LEU A 16 4.03 17.38 -8.82
C LEU A 16 2.74 17.08 -8.05
N LEU A 17 1.76 16.53 -8.75
CA LEU A 17 0.67 15.79 -8.12
C LEU A 17 1.33 14.63 -7.38
N THR A 18 1.65 14.84 -6.11
CA THR A 18 1.94 13.76 -5.18
C THR A 18 0.66 12.95 -5.11
N ALA A 19 0.57 11.91 -5.93
CA ALA A 19 -0.42 10.86 -5.72
C ALA A 19 -0.14 10.35 -4.31
N ASP A 20 -1.00 10.69 -3.36
CA ASP A 20 -0.95 10.12 -2.01
C ASP A 20 -1.14 8.61 -2.17
N ILE A 21 -0.03 7.89 -2.24
CA ILE A 21 0.00 6.43 -2.18
C ILE A 21 -0.39 6.09 -0.75
N SER A 22 -1.70 6.10 -0.47
CA SER A 22 -2.20 5.81 0.86
C SER A 22 -1.98 4.33 1.12
N ALA A 23 -0.87 3.95 1.76
CA ALA A 23 -0.58 2.57 2.11
C ALA A 23 -1.47 2.06 3.23
N LYS A 24 -2.00 0.84 3.08
CA LYS A 24 -3.05 0.30 3.96
C LYS A 24 -2.86 -1.15 4.37
N CYS A 25 -3.21 -1.44 5.62
CA CYS A 25 -3.38 -2.81 6.12
C CYS A 25 -4.82 -3.26 5.94
N PHE A 26 -5.07 -4.21 5.06
CA PHE A 26 -6.40 -4.70 4.69
C PHE A 26 -6.89 -5.81 5.63
N ASN A 27 -8.18 -5.77 5.97
CA ASN A 27 -8.86 -6.79 6.75
C ASN A 27 -9.87 -7.53 5.89
N PHE A 28 -10.20 -8.78 6.26
CA PHE A 28 -10.94 -9.70 5.40
C PHE A 28 -12.20 -10.25 6.07
N SER A 29 -13.17 -10.66 5.25
CA SER A 29 -14.45 -11.18 5.73
C SER A 29 -14.34 -12.57 6.34
N LYS A 30 -13.48 -13.43 5.79
CA LYS A 30 -13.29 -14.83 6.24
C LYS A 30 -12.08 -15.02 7.16
N ALA A 31 -11.10 -14.11 7.10
CA ALA A 31 -9.90 -14.13 7.95
C ALA A 31 -9.85 -12.83 8.79
N LYS A 32 -10.57 -12.81 9.91
CA LYS A 32 -10.75 -11.61 10.76
C LYS A 32 -9.55 -11.33 11.67
N ASP A 33 -8.75 -12.35 11.91
CA ASP A 33 -7.54 -12.37 12.70
C ASP A 33 -6.28 -12.10 11.85
N VAL A 34 -6.43 -11.84 10.55
CA VAL A 34 -5.33 -11.56 9.63
C VAL A 34 -5.48 -10.17 9.02
N SER A 35 -4.43 -9.37 9.11
CA SER A 35 -4.32 -8.06 8.46
C SER A 35 -3.14 -8.04 7.51
N ILE A 36 -3.36 -7.67 6.25
CA ILE A 36 -2.34 -7.69 5.20
C ILE A 36 -1.95 -6.26 4.84
N CYS A 37 -0.71 -5.86 5.09
CA CYS A 37 -0.23 -4.51 4.80
C CYS A 37 0.45 -4.46 3.44
N VAL A 38 -0.05 -3.56 2.58
CA VAL A 38 0.46 -3.35 1.22
C VAL A 38 0.48 -1.85 0.92
N ASP A 39 1.46 -1.42 0.15
CA ASP A 39 1.52 -0.04 -0.35
C ASP A 39 0.35 0.24 -1.32
N GLY A 40 -0.30 1.39 -1.13
CA GLY A 40 -1.50 1.80 -1.86
C GLY A 40 -2.83 1.28 -1.29
N ASN A 41 -3.94 1.88 -1.78
CA ASN A 41 -5.32 1.53 -1.38
C ASN A 41 -6.22 1.11 -2.56
N ASP A 42 -5.62 0.99 -3.75
CA ASP A 42 -6.30 0.81 -5.01
C ASP A 42 -6.69 -0.66 -5.24
N ASN A 43 -7.31 -0.94 -6.40
CA ASN A 43 -7.73 -2.30 -6.76
C ASN A 43 -6.53 -3.25 -6.90
N LYS A 44 -5.36 -2.74 -7.29
CA LYS A 44 -4.13 -3.53 -7.34
C LYS A 44 -3.66 -3.93 -5.95
N ALA A 45 -3.57 -2.99 -5.01
CA ALA A 45 -3.21 -3.27 -3.61
C ALA A 45 -4.18 -4.28 -2.97
N ARG A 46 -5.50 -4.15 -3.23
CA ARG A 46 -6.51 -5.12 -2.78
C ARG A 46 -6.28 -6.52 -3.36
N GLY A 47 -5.88 -6.61 -4.63
CA GLY A 47 -5.55 -7.88 -5.28
C GLY A 47 -4.33 -8.55 -4.65
N ILE A 48 -3.27 -7.78 -4.41
CA ILE A 48 -2.05 -8.24 -3.73
C ILE A 48 -2.39 -8.73 -2.32
N ALA A 49 -3.17 -7.94 -1.57
CA ALA A 49 -3.55 -8.29 -0.21
C ALA A 49 -4.34 -9.61 -0.15
N LYS A 50 -5.27 -9.83 -1.08
CA LYS A 50 -6.01 -11.10 -1.20
C LYS A 50 -5.08 -12.28 -1.51
N ALA A 51 -4.12 -12.10 -2.42
CA ALA A 51 -3.17 -13.14 -2.80
C ALA A 51 -2.25 -13.52 -1.63
N ALA A 52 -1.68 -12.53 -0.94
CA ALA A 52 -0.85 -12.72 0.24
C ALA A 52 -1.62 -13.41 1.38
N CYS A 53 -2.89 -13.04 1.60
CA CYS A 53 -3.72 -13.72 2.58
C CYS A 53 -3.95 -15.19 2.25
N LYS A 54 -4.24 -15.51 0.98
CA LYS A 54 -4.39 -16.89 0.51
C LYS A 54 -3.09 -17.68 0.64
N GLN A 55 -1.96 -17.07 0.34
CA GLN A 55 -0.65 -17.69 0.49
C GLN A 55 -0.33 -18.00 1.96
N ASN A 56 -0.68 -17.09 2.86
CA ASN A 56 -0.43 -17.23 4.29
C ASN A 56 -1.34 -18.28 4.95
N THR A 57 -2.64 -18.26 4.63
CA THR A 57 -3.66 -19.10 5.27
C THR A 57 -3.94 -20.41 4.53
N GLY A 58 -3.48 -20.54 3.29
CA GLY A 58 -3.80 -21.65 2.39
C GLY A 58 -5.25 -21.64 1.86
N SER A 59 -6.06 -20.62 2.21
CA SER A 59 -7.49 -20.55 1.91
C SER A 59 -7.91 -19.18 1.38
N ASP A 60 -9.07 -19.11 0.72
CA ASP A 60 -9.62 -17.82 0.31
C ASP A 60 -10.09 -17.02 1.53
N CYS A 61 -9.46 -15.86 1.76
CA CYS A 61 -9.82 -14.93 2.83
C CYS A 61 -11.09 -14.12 2.56
N GLY A 62 -11.65 -14.21 1.35
CA GLY A 62 -12.89 -13.54 0.96
C GLY A 62 -12.68 -12.07 0.57
N ASN A 63 -13.69 -11.26 0.84
CA ASN A 63 -13.66 -9.85 0.47
C ASN A 63 -12.93 -9.01 1.51
N VAL A 64 -12.27 -7.95 1.03
CA VAL A 64 -11.70 -6.91 1.88
C VAL A 64 -12.88 -6.16 2.53
N THR A 65 -12.95 -6.19 3.85
CA THR A 65 -14.04 -5.56 4.63
C THR A 65 -13.67 -4.17 5.12
N GLY A 66 -12.39 -3.86 5.18
CA GLY A 66 -11.90 -2.57 5.61
C GLY A 66 -10.38 -2.52 5.59
N TYR A 67 -9.85 -1.44 6.17
CA TYR A 67 -8.42 -1.26 6.36
C TYR A 67 -8.13 -0.63 7.72
N SER A 68 -6.96 -0.92 8.27
CA SER A 68 -6.45 -0.45 9.55
C SER A 68 -5.17 0.33 9.30
N GLY A 69 -5.28 1.64 9.06
CA GLY A 69 -4.15 2.57 8.90
C GLY A 69 -3.02 2.06 7.99
N SER A 70 -1.82 2.60 8.21
CA SER A 70 -0.58 2.26 7.51
C SER A 70 0.35 1.37 8.35
N SER A 71 -0.13 0.84 9.48
CA SER A 71 0.67 -0.04 10.33
C SER A 71 -0.14 -1.13 11.00
N CYS A 72 0.52 -2.25 11.26
CA CYS A 72 -0.02 -3.39 11.97
C CYS A 72 0.97 -3.85 13.05
N ASN A 73 0.45 -4.23 14.21
CA ASN A 73 1.22 -4.83 15.29
C ASN A 73 0.59 -6.15 15.71
N SER A 74 1.42 -7.21 15.71
CA SER A 74 1.01 -8.59 15.98
C SER A 74 0.77 -8.78 17.49
N GLY A 75 -0.38 -8.29 17.96
CA GLY A 75 -0.87 -8.49 19.33
C GLY A 75 -2.33 -8.91 19.41
N LYS A 76 -3.17 -8.40 18.50
CA LYS A 76 -4.60 -8.77 18.38
C LYS A 76 -4.93 -9.51 17.08
N VAL A 77 -4.08 -9.35 16.07
CA VAL A 77 -4.21 -9.91 14.72
C VAL A 77 -2.83 -10.29 14.20
N GLN A 78 -2.76 -11.23 13.28
CA GLN A 78 -1.55 -11.56 12.52
C GLN A 78 -1.32 -10.46 11.47
N CYS A 79 -0.12 -9.89 11.48
CA CYS A 79 0.29 -8.92 10.46
C CYS A 79 1.06 -9.65 9.38
N VAL A 80 0.61 -9.54 8.14
CA VAL A 80 1.25 -10.19 6.99
C VAL A 80 1.65 -9.14 5.99
N ASP A 81 2.84 -9.28 5.42
CA ASP A 81 3.30 -8.41 4.35
C ASP A 81 2.74 -8.82 2.98
N ALA A 82 3.03 -8.02 1.96
CA ALA A 82 2.65 -8.28 0.57
C ALA A 82 3.20 -9.62 0.00
N SER A 83 4.19 -10.23 0.65
CA SER A 83 4.77 -11.52 0.27
C SER A 83 4.12 -12.72 0.98
N GLY A 84 3.05 -12.49 1.76
CA GLY A 84 2.37 -13.54 2.50
C GLY A 84 3.09 -13.99 3.78
N LYS A 85 4.13 -13.27 4.24
CA LYS A 85 4.89 -13.63 5.44
C LYS A 85 4.37 -12.90 6.67
N ASN A 86 4.29 -13.63 7.78
CA ASN A 86 3.94 -13.07 9.08
C ASN A 86 5.08 -12.21 9.63
N GLN A 87 4.71 -11.04 10.15
CA GLN A 87 5.61 -10.08 10.76
C GLN A 87 5.10 -9.70 12.14
N LYS A 88 6.00 -9.41 13.07
CA LYS A 88 5.61 -8.90 14.40
C LYS A 88 5.05 -7.48 14.32
N LYS A 89 5.56 -6.68 13.39
CA LYS A 89 5.13 -5.31 13.14
C LYS A 89 5.38 -4.99 11.67
N ILE A 90 4.43 -4.30 11.05
CA ILE A 90 4.57 -3.77 9.69
C ILE A 90 4.19 -2.30 9.73
N SER A 91 5.00 -1.47 9.10
CA SER A 91 4.62 -0.12 8.69
C SER A 91 4.84 -0.03 7.20
N VAL A 92 3.84 0.51 6.51
CA VAL A 92 3.87 0.85 5.09
C VAL A 92 3.70 2.37 4.98
N ASP A 93 4.26 2.99 3.96
CA ASP A 93 4.34 4.47 3.82
C ASP A 93 3.31 4.97 2.81
#